data_AF-A0A518GNX9-F1
#
_entry.id   AF-A0A518GNX9-F1
#
_cell.length_a   1.000
_cell.length_b   1.000
_cell.length_c   1.000
_cell.angle_alpha   90.00
_cell.angle_beta   90.00
_cell.angle_gamma   90.00
#
_symmetry.space_group_name_H-M   'P 1'
#
loop_
_entity.id
_entity.type
_entity.pdbx_description
1 polymer ?
#
loop_
_entity_poly.entity_id
_entity_poly.type
_entity_poly.pdbx_seq_one_letter_code
_entity_poly.pdbx_strand_id
1 'polypeptide(L)'
;MRTCRSRLGAYIWDERSKKGIKRTKLARMIGCERESIVMLEDRGDDIEGILPKVIEVLSLDPKIIEQRLADDRQIRLDWLKWCGQPDKPVILAARKPISCPVNIPNAVVRAGNETIEAYARDFARDWNRTIELFVRNHVRFIISPSGEIDINELGFYEPWLDEMVEL
;
A
#
# COMPACT_ATOMS: atom_id res chain seq x y z
N MET A 1 -15.78 -0.53 -2.04
CA MET A 1 -14.37 -0.44 -2.45
C MET A 1 -13.54 -1.31 -1.52
N ARG A 2 -12.78 -2.29 -2.05
CA ARG A 2 -11.80 -3.05 -1.26
C ARG A 2 -10.50 -2.23 -1.23
N THR A 3 -10.18 -1.61 -0.09
CA THR A 3 -8.91 -0.91 0.18
C THR A 3 -7.72 -1.83 -0.03
N CYS A 4 -6.56 -1.33 -0.51
CA CYS A 4 -5.26 -2.03 -0.41
C CYS A 4 -5.10 -2.55 1.01
N ARG A 5 -4.88 -3.86 1.18
CA ARG A 5 -4.74 -4.53 2.48
C ARG A 5 -3.57 -5.46 2.34
N SER A 6 -2.66 -5.42 3.30
CA SER A 6 -1.62 -6.44 3.42
C SER A 6 -2.25 -7.83 3.52
N ARG A 7 -1.48 -8.87 3.23
CA ARG A 7 -1.92 -10.27 3.33
C ARG A 7 -2.32 -10.61 4.76
N LEU A 8 -1.58 -10.12 5.75
CA LEU A 8 -1.96 -10.24 7.16
C LEU A 8 -3.28 -9.53 7.45
N GLY A 9 -3.40 -8.26 7.08
CA GLY A 9 -4.58 -7.45 7.37
C GLY A 9 -5.84 -7.99 6.69
N ALA A 10 -5.73 -8.46 5.45
CA ALA A 10 -6.81 -9.12 4.72
C ALA A 10 -7.27 -10.40 5.43
N TYR A 11 -6.34 -11.24 5.88
CA TYR A 11 -6.66 -12.47 6.61
C TYR A 11 -7.37 -12.18 7.94
N ILE A 12 -6.87 -11.23 8.73
CA ILE A 12 -7.50 -10.81 9.99
C ILE A 12 -8.92 -10.27 9.73
N TRP A 13 -9.07 -9.43 8.71
CA TRP A 13 -10.38 -8.88 8.32
C TRP A 13 -11.37 -9.99 7.94
N ASP A 14 -10.94 -10.98 7.14
CA ASP A 14 -11.77 -12.11 6.73
C ASP A 14 -12.20 -12.96 7.93
N GLU A 15 -11.26 -13.36 8.79
CA GLU A 15 -11.54 -14.18 9.96
C GLU A 15 -12.44 -13.47 10.98
N ARG A 16 -12.18 -12.18 11.23
CA ARG A 16 -13.07 -11.36 12.05
C ARG A 16 -14.48 -11.30 11.46
N SER A 17 -14.59 -11.09 10.15
CA SER A 17 -15.86 -10.89 9.46
C SER A 17 -16.69 -12.18 9.41
N LYS A 18 -16.04 -13.35 9.21
CA LYS A 18 -16.69 -14.67 9.32
C LYS A 18 -17.30 -14.90 10.70
N LYS A 19 -16.69 -14.37 11.76
CA LYS A 19 -17.20 -14.43 13.15
C LYS A 19 -18.26 -13.37 13.46
N GLY A 20 -18.62 -12.50 12.50
CA GLY A 20 -19.60 -11.43 12.71
C GLY A 20 -19.15 -10.35 13.69
N ILE A 21 -17.86 -10.25 13.99
CA ILE A 21 -17.31 -9.29 14.97
C ILE A 21 -17.06 -7.96 14.25
N LYS A 22 -17.63 -6.85 14.74
CA LYS A 22 -17.32 -5.51 14.23
C LYS A 22 -15.96 -5.02 14.77
N ARG A 23 -15.24 -4.18 14.01
CA ARG A 23 -13.97 -3.57 14.46
C ARG A 23 -14.06 -2.93 15.84
N THR A 24 -15.10 -2.14 16.10
CA THR A 24 -15.35 -1.51 17.42
C THR A 24 -15.51 -2.53 18.55
N LYS A 25 -16.13 -3.68 18.27
CA LYS A 25 -16.28 -4.75 19.26
C LYS A 25 -14.93 -5.41 19.53
N LEU A 26 -14.15 -5.72 18.49
CA LEU A 26 -12.81 -6.27 18.62
C LEU A 26 -11.89 -5.34 19.42
N ALA A 27 -11.87 -4.05 19.10
CA ALA A 27 -11.09 -3.04 19.80
C ALA A 27 -11.39 -3.02 21.31
N ARG A 28 -12.68 -3.09 21.68
CA ARG A 28 -13.10 -3.20 23.09
C ARG A 28 -12.64 -4.50 23.75
N MET A 29 -12.68 -5.63 23.02
CA MET A 29 -12.25 -6.93 23.55
C MET A 29 -10.76 -6.98 23.87
N ILE A 30 -9.92 -6.32 23.07
CA ILE A 30 -8.46 -6.31 23.27
C ILE A 30 -7.93 -5.08 24.03
N GLY A 31 -8.80 -4.10 24.29
CA GLY A 31 -8.47 -2.87 25.01
C GLY A 31 -7.60 -1.91 24.22
N CYS A 32 -7.96 -1.62 22.96
CA CYS A 32 -7.26 -0.67 22.11
C CYS A 32 -8.22 0.32 21.42
N GLU A 33 -7.67 1.32 20.75
CA GLU A 33 -8.44 2.21 19.90
C GLU A 33 -8.95 1.50 18.64
N ARG A 34 -10.09 1.95 18.12
CA ARG A 34 -10.65 1.39 16.88
C ARG A 34 -9.68 1.58 15.71
N GLU A 35 -8.97 2.70 15.69
CA GLU A 35 -8.04 3.04 14.61
C GLU A 35 -6.88 2.04 14.54
N SER A 36 -6.44 1.48 15.67
CA SER A 36 -5.42 0.43 15.71
C SER A 36 -5.87 -0.83 14.97
N ILE A 37 -7.15 -1.23 15.12
CA ILE A 37 -7.74 -2.33 14.34
C ILE A 37 -7.80 -1.98 12.85
N VAL A 38 -8.14 -0.73 12.53
CA VAL A 38 -8.19 -0.25 11.14
C VAL A 38 -6.81 -0.33 10.50
N MET A 39 -5.78 0.17 11.17
CA MET A 39 -4.39 0.13 10.68
C MET A 39 -3.88 -1.31 10.53
N LEU A 40 -4.15 -2.18 11.49
CA LEU A 40 -3.76 -3.58 11.39
C LEU A 40 -4.47 -4.30 10.22
N GLU A 41 -5.79 -4.14 10.08
CA GLU A 41 -6.55 -4.80 9.02
C GLU A 41 -6.32 -4.20 7.63
N ASP A 42 -6.13 -2.88 7.54
CA ASP A 42 -6.00 -2.21 6.27
C ASP A 42 -4.53 -2.08 5.82
N ARG A 43 -3.54 -2.12 6.72
CA ARG A 43 -2.11 -1.96 6.37
C ARG A 43 -1.20 -3.09 6.86
N GLY A 44 -1.66 -3.94 7.78
CA GLY A 44 -0.80 -4.92 8.45
C GLY A 44 0.11 -4.30 9.52
N ASP A 45 -0.09 -3.01 9.83
CA ASP A 45 0.75 -2.26 10.77
C ASP A 45 0.31 -2.54 12.21
N ASP A 46 1.18 -3.18 12.99
CA ASP A 46 0.96 -3.44 14.41
C ASP A 46 1.57 -2.34 15.30
N ILE A 47 1.03 -1.12 15.19
CA ILE A 47 1.60 0.09 15.82
C ILE A 47 1.59 0.00 17.35
N GLU A 48 0.60 -0.69 17.92
CA GLU A 48 0.38 -0.78 19.38
C GLU A 48 0.71 -2.17 19.95
N GLY A 49 1.30 -3.07 19.17
CA GLY A 49 1.56 -4.44 19.63
C GLY A 49 0.27 -5.21 19.95
N ILE A 50 -0.82 -4.91 19.23
CA ILE A 50 -2.15 -5.49 19.42
C ILE A 50 -2.29 -6.85 18.73
N LEU A 51 -1.41 -7.21 17.79
CA LEU A 51 -1.52 -8.44 17.01
C LEU A 51 -1.62 -9.71 17.88
N PRO A 52 -0.81 -9.93 18.95
CA PRO A 52 -0.96 -11.12 19.80
C PRO A 52 -2.35 -11.26 20.43
N LYS A 53 -2.94 -10.13 20.87
CA LYS A 53 -4.29 -10.12 21.44
C LYS A 53 -5.36 -10.40 20.39
N VAL A 54 -5.18 -9.90 19.17
CA VAL A 54 -6.08 -10.19 18.03
C VAL A 54 -6.03 -11.68 17.68
N ILE A 55 -4.85 -12.29 17.65
CA ILE A 55 -4.66 -13.73 17.41
C ILE A 55 -5.42 -14.55 18.46
N GLU A 56 -5.27 -14.19 19.74
CA GLU A 56 -5.96 -14.86 20.84
C GLU A 56 -7.49 -14.72 20.73
N VAL A 57 -7.99 -13.49 20.62
CA VAL A 57 -9.44 -13.20 20.60
C VAL A 57 -10.13 -13.81 19.37
N LEU A 58 -9.48 -13.79 18.21
CA LEU A 58 -10.03 -14.38 16.99
C LEU A 58 -9.67 -15.87 16.86
N SER A 59 -8.87 -16.43 17.76
CA SER A 59 -8.37 -17.81 17.71
C SER A 59 -7.74 -18.15 16.36
N LEU A 60 -6.84 -17.27 15.90
CA LEU A 60 -6.15 -17.42 14.61
C LEU A 60 -5.01 -18.42 14.74
N ASP A 61 -4.78 -19.22 13.70
CA ASP A 61 -3.64 -20.13 13.64
C ASP A 61 -2.31 -19.34 13.54
N PRO A 62 -1.40 -19.48 14.53
CA PRO A 62 -0.10 -18.80 14.51
C PRO A 62 0.72 -19.11 13.25
N LYS A 63 0.62 -20.33 12.69
CA LYS A 63 1.35 -20.69 11.47
C LYS A 63 0.88 -19.91 10.25
N ILE A 64 -0.43 -19.67 10.15
CA ILE A 64 -0.98 -18.85 9.07
C ILE A 64 -0.56 -17.39 9.27
N ILE A 65 -0.53 -16.89 10.50
CA ILE A 65 -0.05 -15.53 10.80
C ILE A 65 1.42 -15.36 10.39
N GLU A 66 2.29 -16.29 10.78
CA GLU A 66 3.70 -16.29 10.37
C GLU A 66 3.84 -16.31 8.85
N GLN A 67 3.07 -17.16 8.17
CA GLN A 67 3.08 -17.20 6.71
C GLN A 67 2.64 -15.86 6.09
N ARG A 68 1.59 -15.22 6.61
CA ARG A 68 1.10 -13.94 6.08
C ARG A 68 2.07 -12.78 6.35
N LEU A 69 2.74 -12.80 7.50
CA LEU A 69 3.84 -11.87 7.79
C LEU A 69 5.02 -12.08 6.84
N ALA A 70 5.37 -13.34 6.55
CA ALA A 70 6.41 -13.67 5.59
C ALA A 70 6.02 -13.23 4.17
N ASP A 71 4.76 -13.44 3.76
CA ASP A 71 4.23 -12.95 2.49
C ASP A 71 4.39 -11.42 2.42
N ASP A 72 3.89 -10.67 3.41
CA ASP A 72 3.99 -9.21 3.47
C ASP A 72 5.46 -8.72 3.44
N ARG A 73 6.36 -9.45 4.11
CA ARG A 73 7.80 -9.16 4.08
C ARG A 73 8.41 -9.40 2.70
N GLN A 74 8.08 -10.52 2.05
CA GLN A 74 8.60 -10.86 0.73
C GLN A 74 8.14 -9.83 -0.30
N ILE A 75 6.87 -9.46 -0.24
CA ILE A 75 6.25 -8.40 -1.04
C ILE A 75 7.04 -7.09 -0.92
N ARG A 76 7.37 -6.71 0.31
CA ARG A 76 8.18 -5.51 0.59
C ARG A 76 9.60 -5.63 0.07
N LEU A 77 10.24 -6.80 0.17
CA LEU A 77 11.58 -7.04 -0.35
C LEU A 77 11.61 -6.99 -1.88
N ASP A 78 10.60 -7.58 -2.54
CA ASP A 78 10.44 -7.53 -3.99
C ASP A 78 10.21 -6.10 -4.46
N TRP A 79 9.41 -5.34 -3.73
CA TRP A 79 9.25 -3.92 -3.95
C TRP A 79 10.56 -3.12 -3.81
N LEU A 80 11.32 -3.33 -2.72
CA LEU A 80 12.61 -2.68 -2.52
C LEU A 80 13.61 -3.03 -3.63
N LYS A 81 13.61 -4.29 -4.09
CA LYS A 81 14.44 -4.75 -5.19
C LYS A 81 14.03 -4.08 -6.52
N TRP A 82 12.74 -3.87 -6.72
CA TRP A 82 12.20 -3.18 -7.89
C TRP A 82 12.54 -1.69 -7.89
N CYS A 83 12.28 -0.99 -6.78
CA CYS A 83 12.70 0.41 -6.61
C CYS A 83 14.22 0.59 -6.59
N GLY A 84 15.00 -0.45 -6.31
CA GLY A 84 16.46 -0.42 -6.33
C GLY A 84 17.07 -0.54 -7.73
N GLN A 85 16.27 -0.69 -8.80
CA GLN A 85 16.80 -0.76 -10.16
C GLN A 85 17.19 0.64 -10.69
N PRO A 86 18.30 0.75 -11.44
CA PRO A 86 18.84 2.04 -11.86
C PRO A 86 18.00 2.79 -12.93
N ASP A 87 17.70 4.05 -12.60
CA ASP A 87 17.82 5.27 -13.45
C ASP A 87 16.60 5.89 -14.16
N LYS A 88 15.35 5.67 -13.73
CA LYS A 88 14.21 6.48 -14.25
C LYS A 88 13.15 6.78 -13.20
N PRO A 89 12.59 8.02 -13.17
CA PRO A 89 11.41 8.29 -12.35
C PRO A 89 10.22 7.53 -12.95
N VAL A 90 9.43 6.94 -12.06
CA VAL A 90 8.30 6.07 -12.43
C VAL A 90 7.05 6.52 -11.70
N ILE A 91 5.93 6.47 -12.40
CA ILE A 91 4.61 6.65 -11.80
C ILE A 91 3.99 5.27 -11.60
N LEU A 92 3.46 5.07 -10.41
CA LEU A 92 2.77 3.87 -9.99
C LEU A 92 1.32 4.24 -9.67
N ALA A 93 0.35 3.87 -10.50
CA ALA A 93 -1.04 4.09 -10.12
C ALA A 93 -1.50 3.05 -9.10
N ALA A 94 -2.04 3.51 -7.97
CA ALA A 94 -2.39 2.66 -6.84
C ALA A 94 -3.87 2.79 -6.49
N ARG A 95 -4.63 1.70 -6.62
CA ARG A 95 -5.96 1.52 -5.98
C ARG A 95 -6.30 0.08 -5.53
N LYS A 96 -5.41 -0.92 -5.73
CA LYS A 96 -5.58 -2.40 -5.76
C LYS A 96 -5.97 -3.00 -7.12
N PRO A 97 -5.72 -4.32 -7.28
CA PRO A 97 -4.39 -4.83 -7.16
C PRO A 97 -3.64 -4.15 -8.32
N ILE A 98 -4.02 -4.08 -9.61
CA ILE A 98 -3.02 -3.78 -10.66
C ILE A 98 -2.32 -2.39 -10.54
N SER A 99 -1.17 -2.42 -9.88
CA SER A 99 -0.06 -1.48 -9.86
C SER A 99 0.56 -1.37 -11.26
N CYS A 100 0.06 -0.47 -12.10
CA CYS A 100 0.60 -0.29 -13.45
C CYS A 100 1.77 0.72 -13.42
N PRO A 101 3.02 0.27 -13.65
CA PRO A 101 4.15 1.17 -13.72
C PRO A 101 4.18 1.88 -15.08
N VAL A 102 4.19 3.21 -15.04
CA VAL A 102 4.35 4.04 -16.24
C VAL A 102 5.68 4.77 -16.15
N ASN A 103 6.53 4.51 -17.13
CA ASN A 103 7.74 5.28 -17.32
C ASN A 103 7.38 6.70 -17.73
N ILE A 104 7.95 7.67 -17.03
CA ILE A 104 7.75 9.07 -17.39
C ILE A 104 8.52 9.34 -18.69
N PRO A 105 7.90 10.00 -19.69
CA PRO A 105 8.57 10.30 -20.95
C PRO A 105 9.90 11.02 -20.73
N ASN A 106 10.95 10.60 -21.45
CA ASN A 106 12.30 11.17 -21.30
C ASN A 106 12.33 12.71 -21.46
N ALA A 107 11.43 13.28 -22.29
CA ALA A 107 11.29 14.72 -22.44
C ALA A 107 10.86 15.41 -21.14
N VAL A 108 9.85 14.84 -20.44
CA VAL A 108 9.40 15.29 -19.12
C VAL A 108 10.51 15.15 -18.09
N VAL A 109 11.24 14.02 -18.12
CA VAL A 109 12.37 13.79 -17.20
C VAL A 109 13.48 14.82 -17.36
N ARG A 110 13.86 15.13 -18.60
CA ARG A 110 14.90 16.14 -18.92
C ARG A 110 14.49 17.56 -18.55
N ALA A 111 13.18 17.85 -18.53
CA ALA A 111 12.62 19.14 -18.15
C ALA A 111 12.67 19.38 -16.62
N GLY A 112 13.01 18.37 -15.81
CA GLY A 112 13.26 18.52 -14.38
C GLY A 112 12.08 18.17 -13.48
N ASN A 113 12.32 18.22 -12.17
CA ASN A 113 11.43 17.68 -11.13
C ASN A 113 10.03 18.30 -11.12
N GLU A 114 9.91 19.61 -11.35
CA GLU A 114 8.62 20.31 -11.39
C GLU A 114 7.73 19.79 -12.51
N THR A 115 8.32 19.51 -13.68
CA THR A 115 7.60 18.96 -14.84
C THR A 115 7.21 17.51 -14.61
N ILE A 116 8.06 16.73 -13.94
CA ILE A 116 7.77 15.35 -13.52
C ILE A 116 6.55 15.31 -12.58
N GLU A 117 6.51 16.20 -11.59
CA GLU A 117 5.40 16.31 -10.64
C GLU A 117 4.10 16.75 -11.32
N ALA A 118 4.16 17.76 -12.21
CA ALA A 118 3.01 18.21 -12.98
C ALA A 118 2.45 17.09 -13.87
N TYR A 119 3.32 16.37 -14.59
CA TYR A 119 2.93 15.21 -15.38
C TYR A 119 2.25 14.14 -14.54
N ALA A 120 2.76 13.87 -13.32
CA ALA A 120 2.13 12.93 -12.41
C ALA A 120 0.74 13.41 -11.95
N ARG A 121 0.59 14.68 -11.57
CA ARG A 121 -0.73 15.25 -11.21
C ARG A 121 -1.76 15.13 -12.34
N ASP A 122 -1.36 15.48 -13.56
CA ASP A 122 -2.25 15.41 -14.72
C ASP A 122 -2.62 13.96 -15.02
N PHE A 123 -1.65 13.06 -14.96
CA PHE A 123 -1.88 11.63 -15.09
C PHE A 123 -2.84 11.08 -14.02
N ALA A 124 -2.73 11.53 -12.76
CA ALA A 124 -3.65 11.15 -11.68
C ALA A 124 -5.09 11.60 -11.94
N ARG A 125 -5.24 12.82 -12.47
CA ARG A 125 -6.55 13.44 -12.81
C ARG A 125 -7.19 12.77 -14.01
N ASP A 126 -6.45 12.66 -15.11
CA ASP A 126 -6.92 12.07 -16.35
C ASP A 126 -7.34 10.62 -16.14
N TRP A 127 -6.56 9.90 -15.34
CA TRP A 127 -6.87 8.51 -15.02
C TRP A 127 -7.89 8.36 -13.87
N ASN A 128 -8.16 9.44 -13.13
CA ASN A 128 -9.04 9.48 -11.95
C ASN A 128 -8.65 8.42 -10.89
N ARG A 129 -7.35 8.34 -10.61
CA ARG A 129 -6.74 7.38 -9.66
C ARG A 129 -5.74 8.07 -8.75
N THR A 130 -5.54 7.48 -7.57
CA THR A 130 -4.39 7.83 -6.75
C THR A 130 -3.17 7.23 -7.41
N ILE A 131 -2.09 8.00 -7.48
CA ILE A 131 -0.82 7.53 -8.01
C ILE A 131 0.30 7.79 -7.01
N GLU A 132 1.40 7.11 -7.22
CA GLU A 132 2.62 7.23 -6.44
C GLU A 132 3.75 7.56 -7.40
N LEU A 133 4.37 8.72 -7.22
CA LEU A 133 5.53 9.13 -8.01
C LEU A 133 6.80 8.77 -7.24
N PHE A 134 7.69 8.00 -7.88
CA PHE A 134 8.99 7.66 -7.34
C PHE A 134 10.09 8.42 -8.08
N VAL A 135 10.80 9.28 -7.36
CA VAL A 135 11.92 10.07 -7.90
C VAL A 135 13.23 9.55 -7.33
N ARG A 136 14.15 9.15 -8.22
CA ARG A 136 15.51 8.69 -7.88
C ARG A 136 15.57 7.61 -6.80
N ASN A 137 14.60 6.70 -6.75
CA ASN A 137 14.59 5.56 -5.82
C ASN A 137 14.54 5.94 -4.32
N HIS A 138 14.21 7.18 -3.96
CA HIS A 138 14.28 7.67 -2.58
C HIS A 138 13.08 8.51 -2.10
N VAL A 139 12.31 9.11 -3.02
CA VAL A 139 11.18 9.97 -2.65
C VAL A 139 9.90 9.42 -3.26
N ARG A 140 8.87 9.22 -2.42
CA ARG A 140 7.53 8.78 -2.79
C ARG A 140 6.54 9.92 -2.56
N PHE A 141 5.87 10.35 -3.62
CA PHE A 141 4.75 11.28 -3.53
C PHE A 141 3.45 10.51 -3.75
N ILE A 142 2.49 10.62 -2.84
CA ILE A 142 1.14 10.09 -3.06
C ILE A 142 0.30 11.22 -3.62
N ILE A 143 -0.21 11.05 -4.83
CA ILE A 143 -0.95 12.08 -5.55
C ILE A 143 -2.38 11.58 -5.75
N SER A 144 -3.35 12.30 -5.21
CA SER A 144 -4.77 11.96 -5.28
C SER A 144 -5.35 12.23 -6.68
N PRO A 145 -6.54 11.70 -7.01
CA PRO A 145 -7.24 12.04 -8.25
C PRO A 145 -7.56 13.52 -8.44
N SER A 146 -7.61 14.33 -7.36
CA SER A 146 -7.78 15.78 -7.46
C SER A 146 -6.45 16.51 -7.73
N GLY A 147 -5.33 15.80 -7.67
CA GLY A 147 -3.98 16.35 -7.80
C GLY A 147 -3.41 16.88 -6.48
N GLU A 148 -4.07 16.61 -5.35
CA GLU A 148 -3.51 16.87 -4.02
C GLU A 148 -2.34 15.92 -3.78
N ILE A 149 -1.24 16.46 -3.25
CA ILE A 149 -0.04 15.69 -2.94
C ILE A 149 0.03 15.51 -1.44
N ASP A 150 0.09 14.25 -1.01
CA ASP A 150 0.47 13.86 0.34
C ASP A 150 1.90 13.29 0.27
N ILE A 151 2.84 13.97 0.93
CA ILE A 151 4.24 13.54 0.92
C ILE A 151 4.36 12.41 1.93
N ASN A 152 4.61 11.20 1.44
CA ASN A 152 4.85 10.06 2.30
C ASN A 152 6.32 9.67 2.21
N GLU A 153 7.14 10.38 2.99
CA GLU A 153 8.48 9.90 3.31
C GLU A 153 8.32 8.55 4.03
N LEU A 154 8.56 7.45 3.30
CA LEU A 154 8.58 6.05 3.77
C LEU A 154 7.23 5.29 3.82
N GLY A 155 6.60 5.02 2.67
CA GLY A 155 5.49 4.04 2.65
C GLY A 155 5.57 2.99 1.54
N PHE A 156 5.21 1.76 1.91
CA PHE A 156 5.30 0.51 1.15
C PHE A 156 4.32 0.43 -0.04
N TYR A 157 4.72 -0.28 -1.09
CA TYR A 157 3.92 -0.58 -2.29
C TYR A 157 4.02 -2.09 -2.65
N GLU A 158 2.97 -2.65 -3.24
CA GLU A 158 2.79 -4.09 -3.54
C GLU A 158 2.86 -4.38 -5.08
N PRO A 159 3.74 -5.28 -5.57
CA PRO A 159 4.11 -5.36 -6.99
C PRO A 159 3.50 -6.51 -7.85
N TRP A 160 2.50 -7.31 -7.43
CA TRP A 160 2.08 -8.52 -8.20
C TRP A 160 1.21 -8.28 -9.44
N LEU A 161 1.50 -7.21 -10.17
CA LEU A 161 0.50 -6.49 -10.93
C LEU A 161 1.07 -5.99 -12.24
N ASP A 162 1.51 -7.01 -12.96
CA ASP A 162 1.94 -6.90 -14.33
C ASP A 162 0.73 -6.98 -15.25
N GLU A 163 0.30 -5.83 -15.76
CA GLU A 163 -0.02 -5.70 -17.18
C GLU A 163 0.72 -4.46 -17.68
N MET A 164 1.82 -4.67 -18.40
CA MET A 164 2.45 -3.62 -19.18
C MET A 164 1.47 -3.22 -20.28
N VAL A 165 0.91 -2.01 -20.19
CA VAL A 165 0.19 -1.39 -21.29
C VAL A 165 1.21 -0.52 -22.03
N GLU A 166 1.59 -0.94 -23.22
CA GLU A 166 2.26 -0.04 -24.17
C GLU A 166 1.24 1.02 -24.61
N LEU A 167 1.60 2.30 -24.43
CA LEU A 167 0.83 3.44 -24.94
C LEU A 167 1.06 3.63 -26.45
#